data_AF-A2H2D6-F1
#
_entry.id   AF-A2H2D6-F1
#
_cell.length_a   1.000
_cell.length_b   1.000
_cell.length_c   1.000
_cell.angle_alpha   90.00
_cell.angle_beta   90.00
_cell.angle_gamma   90.00
#
_symmetry.space_group_name_H-M   'P 1'
#
loop_
_entity.id
_entity.type
_entity.pdbx_description
1 polymer ?
#
loop_
_entity_poly.entity_id
_entity_poly.type
_entity_poly.pdbx_seq_one_letter_code
_entity_poly.pdbx_strand_id
1 'polypeptide(L)'
;MHIYNEDIPRLAHEFKKRYGRELIGKTLGQFHSDFAEITPGKQSLAYKSIFCGKKTYIDLLTNDLNEVAFHCRMKGVKQDVIALTANEMFPDSVQCFYDEDKGLMVPQGKFDKDSEFSVMKLYKALYDGQEIGFDLCKSCQPCFEEKFNFSITTKTSFIRKLKF
;
A
#
# COMPACT_ATOMS: atom_id res chain seq x y z
N MET A 1 2.90 13.04 1.87
CA MET A 1 2.14 14.15 1.25
C MET A 1 2.06 13.82 -0.23
N HIS A 2 0.88 13.91 -0.85
CA HIS A 2 0.74 13.70 -2.29
C HIS A 2 0.73 15.06 -2.97
N ILE A 3 1.65 15.24 -3.92
CA ILE A 3 1.83 16.45 -4.72
C ILE A 3 2.16 16.03 -6.14
N TYR A 4 1.71 16.80 -7.13
CA TYR A 4 2.11 16.56 -8.51
C TYR A 4 3.62 16.74 -8.67
N ASN A 5 4.25 15.83 -9.41
CA ASN A 5 5.69 15.81 -9.57
C ASN A 5 6.23 17.11 -10.21
N GLU A 6 5.45 17.71 -11.11
CA GLU A 6 5.76 18.98 -11.77
C GLU A 6 5.77 20.20 -10.84
N ASP A 7 5.08 20.13 -9.70
CA ASP A 7 5.01 21.22 -8.72
C ASP A 7 6.16 21.18 -7.71
N ILE A 8 6.88 20.05 -7.61
CA ILE A 8 7.99 19.87 -6.65
C ILE A 8 9.10 20.92 -6.85
N PRO A 9 9.59 21.21 -8.08
CA PRO A 9 10.63 22.23 -8.28
C PRO A 9 10.19 23.62 -7.83
N ARG A 10 8.93 23.99 -8.09
CA ARG A 10 8.37 25.27 -7.67
C ARG A 10 8.28 25.36 -6.15
N LEU A 11 7.80 24.30 -5.49
CA LEU A 11 7.73 24.24 -4.04
C LEU A 11 9.13 24.34 -3.41
N ALA A 12 10.12 23.63 -3.95
CA ALA A 12 11.49 23.67 -3.47
C ALA A 12 12.10 25.08 -3.62
N HIS A 13 11.87 25.75 -4.74
CA HIS A 13 12.33 27.13 -4.98
C HIS A 13 11.73 28.11 -3.96
N GLU A 14 10.40 28.09 -3.78
CA GLU A 14 9.73 28.99 -2.84
C GLU A 14 10.10 28.70 -1.38
N PHE A 15 10.30 27.42 -1.02
CA PHE A 15 10.77 27.04 0.30
C PHE A 15 12.18 27.58 0.58
N LYS A 16 13.10 27.43 -0.38
CA LYS A 16 14.46 27.97 -0.27
C LYS A 16 14.46 29.49 -0.17
N LYS A 17 13.63 30.17 -0.97
CA LYS A 17 13.47 31.64 -0.92
C LYS A 17 12.94 32.12 0.44
N ARG A 18 11.96 31.42 1.02
CA ARG A 18 11.33 31.82 2.28
C ARG A 18 12.17 31.48 3.52
N TYR A 19 12.86 30.34 3.51
CA TYR A 19 13.49 29.80 4.71
C TYR A 19 15.01 29.64 4.61
N GLY A 20 15.62 29.89 3.44
CA GLY A 20 17.06 29.73 3.21
C GLY A 20 17.56 28.29 3.34
N ARG A 21 16.66 27.30 3.23
CA ARG A 21 16.94 25.87 3.45
C ARG A 21 16.54 25.05 2.24
N GLU A 22 17.26 23.95 2.00
CA GLU A 22 16.91 22.99 0.96
C GLU A 22 15.72 22.14 1.41
N LEU A 23 14.68 22.06 0.57
CA LEU A 23 13.48 21.25 0.86
C LEU A 23 13.71 19.77 0.58
N ILE A 24 14.40 19.43 -0.51
CA ILE A 24 14.51 18.06 -1.02
C ILE A 24 15.89 17.50 -0.68
N GLY A 25 15.93 16.25 -0.21
CA GLY A 25 17.17 15.55 0.12
C GLY A 25 16.99 14.52 1.24
N LYS A 26 18.12 14.02 1.77
CA LYS A 26 18.18 12.92 2.74
C LYS A 26 18.55 13.38 4.16
N THR A 27 18.84 14.66 4.35
CA THR A 27 19.22 15.22 5.66
C THR A 27 17.97 15.50 6.50
N LEU A 28 18.13 15.57 7.82
CA LEU A 28 17.05 15.91 8.75
C LEU A 28 16.34 17.22 8.34
N GLY A 29 15.01 17.14 8.21
CA GLY A 29 14.18 18.27 7.79
C GLY A 29 14.06 18.47 6.28
N GLN A 30 14.65 17.58 5.48
CA GLN A 30 14.41 17.49 4.04
C GLN A 30 13.39 16.39 3.72
N PHE A 31 12.77 16.50 2.55
CA PHE A 31 11.81 15.55 2.01
C PHE A 31 12.44 14.71 0.89
N HIS A 32 12.03 13.47 0.82
CA HIS A 32 12.25 12.55 -0.29
C HIS A 32 10.97 11.74 -0.52
N SER A 33 10.90 10.99 -1.61
CA SER A 33 9.75 10.10 -1.83
C SER A 33 9.75 9.00 -0.76
N ASP A 34 8.59 8.79 -0.13
CA ASP A 34 8.37 7.68 0.82
C ASP A 34 8.11 6.34 0.11
N PHE A 35 7.93 6.35 -1.22
CA PHE A 35 7.64 5.14 -1.99
C PHE A 35 8.91 4.29 -2.18
N ALA A 36 8.79 2.99 -1.93
CA ALA A 36 9.83 2.03 -2.26
C ALA A 36 10.04 1.98 -3.79
N GLU A 37 11.30 1.75 -4.19
CA GLU A 37 11.66 1.60 -5.59
C GLU A 37 11.19 0.24 -6.12
N ILE A 38 10.39 0.22 -7.19
CA ILE A 38 9.98 -1.02 -7.86
C ILE A 38 11.22 -1.79 -8.37
N THR A 39 12.12 -1.02 -8.98
CA THR A 39 13.43 -1.43 -9.47
C THR A 39 14.50 -0.52 -8.88
N PRO A 40 15.58 -1.06 -8.28
CA PRO A 40 16.61 -0.25 -7.65
C PRO A 40 17.20 0.83 -8.57
N GLY A 41 17.33 2.05 -8.04
CA GLY A 41 17.82 3.22 -8.75
C GLY A 41 16.79 3.90 -9.66
N LYS A 42 15.54 3.42 -9.70
CA LYS A 42 14.43 4.03 -10.44
C LYS A 42 13.39 4.58 -9.48
N GLN A 43 13.21 5.91 -9.52
CA GLN A 43 12.22 6.59 -8.69
C GLN A 43 10.80 6.09 -9.03
N SER A 44 10.07 5.70 -7.99
CA SER A 44 8.67 5.31 -8.11
C SER A 44 7.77 6.52 -7.83
N LEU A 45 6.77 6.71 -8.69
CA LEU A 45 5.79 7.79 -8.64
C LEU A 45 4.39 7.22 -8.57
N ALA A 46 3.51 7.84 -7.76
CA ALA A 46 2.11 7.47 -7.75
C ALA A 46 1.42 7.95 -9.03
N TYR A 47 0.74 7.04 -9.70
CA TYR A 47 -0.06 7.30 -10.91
C TYR A 47 -1.56 7.42 -10.58
N LYS A 48 -2.07 6.56 -9.69
CA LYS A 48 -3.46 6.58 -9.21
C LYS A 48 -3.47 6.29 -7.71
N SER A 49 -4.36 6.93 -6.96
CA SER A 49 -4.47 6.74 -5.51
C SER A 49 -5.93 6.68 -5.07
N ILE A 50 -6.24 5.85 -4.07
CA ILE A 50 -7.54 5.82 -3.39
C ILE A 50 -7.29 5.99 -1.89
N PHE A 51 -7.95 6.98 -1.29
CA PHE A 51 -7.87 7.28 0.13
C PHE A 51 -9.21 7.00 0.79
N CYS A 52 -9.33 5.89 1.52
CA CYS A 52 -10.57 5.53 2.22
C CYS A 52 -10.66 6.24 3.59
N GLY A 53 -9.52 6.51 4.23
CA GLY A 53 -9.50 7.21 5.51
C GLY A 53 -8.10 7.31 6.13
N LYS A 54 -8.05 7.76 7.38
CA LYS A 54 -6.77 7.92 8.09
C LYS A 54 -6.02 6.59 8.19
N LYS A 55 -4.83 6.53 7.58
CA LYS A 55 -3.95 5.33 7.53
C LYS A 55 -4.57 4.14 6.76
N THR A 56 -5.53 4.41 5.88
CA THR A 56 -6.07 3.43 4.93
C THR A 56 -6.12 4.04 3.53
N TYR A 57 -5.16 3.67 2.69
CA TYR A 57 -5.03 4.14 1.31
C TYR A 57 -4.22 3.15 0.46
N ILE A 58 -4.34 3.30 -0.85
CA ILE A 58 -3.53 2.58 -1.84
C ILE A 58 -3.03 3.57 -2.88
N ASP A 59 -1.79 3.36 -3.32
CA ASP A 59 -1.15 4.07 -4.42
C ASP A 59 -0.69 3.05 -5.47
N LEU A 60 -1.17 3.19 -6.70
CA LEU A 60 -0.60 2.52 -7.87
C LEU A 60 0.66 3.30 -8.27
N LEU A 61 1.80 2.62 -8.21
CA LEU A 61 3.11 3.18 -8.52
C LEU A 61 3.55 2.81 -9.94
N THR A 62 4.22 3.74 -10.61
CA THR A 62 4.93 3.53 -11.87
C THR A 62 6.32 4.14 -11.81
N ASN A 63 7.21 3.66 -12.67
CA ASN A 63 8.52 4.29 -12.93
C ASN A 63 8.71 4.60 -14.42
N ASP A 64 9.91 5.04 -14.78
CA ASP A 64 10.33 5.35 -16.15
C ASP A 64 10.43 4.11 -17.07
N LEU A 65 10.38 2.90 -16.50
CA LEU A 65 10.31 1.63 -17.22
C LEU A 65 8.87 1.14 -17.43
N ASN A 66 7.86 1.90 -16.99
CA ASN A 66 6.44 1.53 -16.97
C ASN A 66 6.14 0.26 -16.14
N GLU A 67 6.98 -0.07 -15.17
CA GLU A 67 6.70 -1.16 -14.23
C GLU A 67 5.60 -0.73 -13.27
N VAL A 68 4.78 -1.68 -12.81
CA VAL A 68 3.63 -1.42 -11.95
C VAL A 68 3.80 -2.16 -10.63
N ALA A 69 3.60 -1.45 -9.52
CA ALA A 69 3.46 -2.00 -8.19
C ALA A 69 2.46 -1.18 -7.38
N PHE A 70 2.13 -1.63 -6.17
CA PHE A 70 1.24 -0.87 -5.29
C PHE A 70 1.86 -0.66 -3.92
N HIS A 71 1.75 0.56 -3.43
CA HIS A 71 1.98 0.88 -2.03
C HIS A 71 0.63 0.87 -1.31
N CYS A 72 0.38 -0.18 -0.54
CA CYS A 72 -0.85 -0.34 0.23
C CYS A 72 -0.61 0.00 1.70
N ARG A 73 -1.59 0.65 2.32
CA ARG A 73 -1.61 0.82 3.77
C ARG A 73 -3.02 0.61 4.29
N MET A 74 -3.14 -0.22 5.32
CA MET A 74 -4.39 -0.43 6.06
C MET A 74 -4.07 -0.74 7.52
N LYS A 75 -4.20 0.26 8.40
CA LYS A 75 -3.82 0.08 9.81
C LYS A 75 -4.63 -1.05 10.46
N GLY A 76 -3.92 -2.05 10.98
CA GLY A 76 -4.50 -3.18 11.71
C GLY A 76 -4.85 -4.38 10.82
N VAL A 77 -4.50 -4.34 9.54
CA VAL A 77 -4.56 -5.50 8.63
C VAL A 77 -3.15 -5.75 8.09
N LYS A 78 -2.73 -7.01 8.07
CA LYS A 78 -1.42 -7.40 7.53
C LYS A 78 -1.43 -7.32 6.00
N GLN A 79 -0.28 -7.01 5.39
CA GLN A 79 -0.19 -6.74 3.95
C GLN A 79 -0.57 -7.98 3.11
N ASP A 80 -0.02 -9.14 3.45
CA ASP A 80 -0.36 -10.42 2.84
C ASP A 80 -1.88 -10.72 2.92
N VAL A 81 -2.51 -10.44 4.06
CA VAL A 81 -3.96 -10.63 4.23
C VAL A 81 -4.77 -9.69 3.33
N ILE A 82 -4.31 -8.46 3.09
CA ILE A 82 -4.95 -7.55 2.12
C ILE A 82 -4.93 -8.17 0.72
N ALA A 83 -3.77 -8.68 0.29
CA ALA A 83 -3.60 -9.32 -1.02
C ALA A 83 -4.48 -10.58 -1.14
N LEU A 84 -4.44 -11.47 -0.14
CA LEU A 84 -5.27 -12.68 -0.11
C LEU A 84 -6.77 -12.36 -0.18
N THR A 85 -7.24 -11.41 0.64
CA THR A 85 -8.65 -11.02 0.67
C THR A 85 -9.07 -10.39 -0.66
N ALA A 86 -8.24 -9.53 -1.25
CA ALA A 86 -8.51 -8.93 -2.56
C ALA A 86 -8.62 -9.99 -3.65
N ASN A 87 -7.69 -10.94 -3.67
CA ASN A 87 -7.63 -12.02 -4.65
C ASN A 87 -8.84 -12.96 -4.54
N GLU A 88 -9.26 -13.30 -3.33
CA GLU A 88 -10.46 -14.10 -3.07
C GLU A 88 -11.76 -13.38 -3.50
N MET A 89 -11.86 -12.07 -3.24
CA MET A 89 -13.05 -11.28 -3.57
C MET A 89 -13.16 -10.97 -5.07
N PHE A 90 -12.02 -10.83 -5.76
CA PHE A 90 -11.96 -10.43 -7.15
C PHE A 90 -11.08 -11.39 -7.97
N PRO A 91 -11.50 -12.66 -8.14
CA PRO A 91 -10.69 -13.68 -8.81
C PRO A 91 -10.44 -13.39 -10.30
N ASP A 92 -11.37 -12.68 -10.96
CA ASP A 92 -11.27 -12.34 -12.38
C ASP A 92 -10.33 -11.16 -12.67
N SER A 93 -9.85 -10.48 -11.62
CA SER A 93 -8.94 -9.33 -11.75
C SER A 93 -7.48 -9.76 -11.71
N VAL A 94 -6.56 -8.88 -12.11
CA VAL A 94 -5.13 -9.16 -12.00
C VAL A 94 -4.78 -9.33 -10.52
N GLN A 95 -4.31 -10.52 -10.18
CA GLN A 95 -3.99 -10.91 -8.82
C GLN A 95 -2.69 -10.23 -8.37
N CYS A 96 -2.66 -9.74 -7.14
CA CYS A 96 -1.49 -9.11 -6.55
C CYS A 96 -1.04 -9.86 -5.30
N PHE A 97 0.26 -9.80 -5.01
CA PHE A 97 0.87 -10.46 -3.86
C PHE A 97 1.80 -9.48 -3.16
N TYR A 98 1.97 -9.65 -1.85
CA TYR A 98 2.89 -8.82 -1.09
C TYR A 98 4.31 -9.36 -1.21
N ASP A 99 5.22 -8.54 -1.73
CA ASP A 99 6.65 -8.79 -1.74
C ASP A 99 7.27 -8.12 -0.49
N GLU A 100 7.66 -8.93 0.49
CA GLU A 100 8.19 -8.45 1.78
C GLU A 100 9.53 -7.74 1.62
N ASP A 101 10.37 -8.19 0.69
CA ASP A 101 11.70 -7.63 0.45
C ASP A 101 11.61 -6.23 -0.15
N LYS A 102 10.64 -6.02 -1.06
CA LYS A 102 10.37 -4.71 -1.65
C LYS A 102 9.45 -3.84 -0.80
N GLY A 103 8.65 -4.42 0.09
CA GLY A 103 7.60 -3.72 0.82
C GLY A 103 6.48 -3.20 -0.09
N LEU A 104 6.22 -3.90 -1.20
CA LEU A 104 5.26 -3.51 -2.24
C LEU A 104 4.31 -4.66 -2.58
N MET A 105 3.10 -4.33 -3.04
CA MET A 105 2.27 -5.33 -3.72
C MET A 105 2.68 -5.40 -5.18
N VAL A 106 2.94 -6.61 -5.67
CA VAL A 106 3.32 -6.87 -7.05
C VAL A 106 2.20 -7.64 -7.78
N PRO A 107 1.74 -7.15 -8.94
CA PRO A 107 0.80 -7.89 -9.77
C PRO A 107 1.48 -9.11 -10.43
N GLN A 108 0.70 -10.16 -10.70
CA GLN A 108 1.16 -11.35 -11.41
C GLN A 108 0.49 -11.49 -12.79
N GLY A 109 1.21 -12.14 -13.71
CA GLY A 109 0.73 -12.42 -15.06
C GLY A 109 0.99 -11.28 -16.04
N LYS A 110 0.23 -11.26 -17.15
CA LYS A 110 0.28 -10.19 -18.15
C LYS A 110 -0.76 -9.13 -17.79
N PHE A 111 -0.32 -7.89 -17.68
CA PHE A 111 -1.16 -6.75 -17.35
C PHE A 111 -0.59 -5.48 -17.99
N ASP A 112 -1.40 -4.43 -17.96
CA ASP A 112 -1.03 -3.05 -18.25
C ASP A 112 -1.39 -2.17 -17.04
N LYS A 113 -0.84 -0.97 -16.95
CA LYS A 113 -1.10 -0.01 -15.85
C LYS A 113 -2.59 0.35 -15.69
N ASP A 114 -3.37 0.21 -16.75
CA ASP A 114 -4.82 0.47 -16.76
C ASP A 114 -5.67 -0.79 -16.59
N SER A 115 -5.04 -1.95 -16.32
CA SER A 115 -5.75 -3.18 -16.01
C SER A 115 -6.51 -3.11 -14.68
N GLU A 116 -7.48 -3.98 -14.52
CA GLU A 116 -8.21 -4.11 -13.25
C GLU A 116 -7.43 -5.00 -12.28
N PHE A 117 -6.90 -4.41 -11.21
CA PHE A 117 -6.15 -5.12 -10.17
C PHE A 117 -7.05 -5.44 -8.98
N SER A 118 -6.89 -6.65 -8.42
CA SER A 118 -7.68 -7.12 -7.29
C SER A 118 -7.61 -6.16 -6.09
N VAL A 119 -6.40 -5.71 -5.73
CA VAL A 119 -6.16 -4.77 -4.62
C VAL A 119 -6.77 -3.39 -4.88
N MET A 120 -6.75 -2.89 -6.11
CA MET A 120 -7.40 -1.61 -6.45
C MET A 120 -8.92 -1.72 -6.33
N LYS A 121 -9.51 -2.83 -6.77
CA LYS A 121 -10.95 -3.10 -6.60
C LYS A 121 -11.35 -3.21 -5.13
N LEU A 122 -10.53 -3.89 -4.31
CA LEU A 122 -10.75 -3.96 -2.86
C LEU A 122 -10.82 -2.58 -2.22
N TYR A 123 -9.85 -1.70 -2.49
CA TYR A 123 -9.86 -0.35 -1.96
C TYR A 123 -10.98 0.52 -2.52
N LYS A 124 -11.36 0.31 -3.80
CA LYS A 124 -12.52 0.97 -4.40
C LYS A 124 -13.82 0.57 -3.70
N ALA A 125 -14.02 -0.72 -3.43
CA ALA A 125 -15.17 -1.22 -2.67
C ALA A 125 -15.24 -0.62 -1.26
N LEU A 126 -14.11 -0.54 -0.55
CA LEU A 126 -14.04 0.14 0.75
C LEU A 126 -14.37 1.62 0.67
N TYR A 127 -13.85 2.31 -0.35
CA TYR A 127 -14.12 3.73 -0.60
C TYR A 127 -15.60 3.98 -0.91
N ASP A 128 -16.25 3.05 -1.61
CA ASP A 128 -17.68 3.10 -1.94
C ASP A 128 -18.58 2.69 -0.75
N GLY A 129 -18.00 2.44 0.43
CA GLY A 129 -18.72 2.19 1.69
C GLY A 129 -19.05 0.73 1.96
N GLN A 130 -18.51 -0.21 1.20
CA GLN A 130 -18.68 -1.65 1.46
C GLN A 130 -17.96 -2.06 2.76
N GLU A 131 -18.66 -2.80 3.63
CA GLU A 131 -18.01 -3.44 4.78
C GLU A 131 -17.27 -4.71 4.32
N ILE A 132 -15.99 -4.81 4.67
CA ILE A 132 -15.15 -5.97 4.32
C ILE A 132 -14.52 -6.55 5.59
N GLY A 133 -14.54 -7.88 5.70
CA GLY A 133 -13.89 -8.63 6.76
C GLY A 133 -12.54 -9.17 6.31
N PHE A 134 -11.51 -8.96 7.13
CA PHE A 134 -10.15 -9.45 6.94
C PHE A 134 -9.83 -10.48 8.01
N ASP A 135 -9.60 -11.73 7.64
CA ASP A 135 -9.16 -12.75 8.60
C ASP A 135 -7.63 -12.70 8.76
N LEU A 136 -7.19 -12.16 9.89
CA LEU A 136 -5.76 -11.96 10.18
C LEU A 136 -5.01 -13.27 10.44
N CYS A 137 -5.73 -14.39 10.62
CA CYS A 137 -5.13 -15.72 10.72
C CYS A 137 -4.79 -16.34 9.36
N LYS A 138 -5.26 -15.77 8.24
CA LYS A 138 -4.87 -16.21 6.88
C LYS A 138 -3.46 -15.80 6.47
N SER A 139 -2.80 -14.97 7.28
CA SER A 139 -1.43 -14.54 7.05
C SER A 139 -0.45 -15.72 7.01
N CYS A 140 0.69 -15.53 6.35
CA CYS A 140 1.80 -16.48 6.40
C CYS A 140 2.33 -16.70 7.84
N GLN A 141 2.13 -15.71 8.73
CA GLN A 141 2.58 -15.78 10.11
C GLN A 141 1.46 -16.30 11.03
N PRO A 142 1.74 -17.34 11.86
CA PRO A 142 0.75 -17.91 12.76
C PRO A 142 0.29 -16.90 13.82
N CYS A 143 -0.96 -17.04 14.27
CA CYS A 143 -1.53 -16.26 15.35
C CYS A 143 -1.75 -17.16 16.57
N PHE A 144 -1.36 -16.69 17.76
CA PHE A 144 -1.46 -17.45 19.00
C PHE A 144 -2.40 -16.76 19.98
N GLU A 145 -3.03 -17.56 20.83
CA GLU A 145 -3.82 -17.12 21.97
C GLU A 145 -3.23 -17.74 23.24
N GLU A 146 -2.84 -16.86 24.17
CA GLU A 146 -2.41 -17.26 25.51
C GLU A 146 -3.63 -17.31 26.44
N LYS A 147 -3.86 -18.47 27.04
CA LYS A 147 -4.98 -18.68 27.97
C LYS A 147 -4.53 -18.37 29.40
N PHE A 148 -5.50 -18.10 30.28
CA PHE A 148 -5.24 -17.82 31.70
C PHE A 148 -4.48 -18.94 32.44
N ASN A 149 -4.57 -20.18 31.95
CA ASN A 149 -3.83 -21.32 32.47
C ASN A 149 -2.41 -21.45 31.87
N PHE A 150 -1.89 -20.40 31.23
CA PHE A 150 -0.59 -20.35 30.55
C PHE A 150 -0.44 -21.33 29.37
N SER A 151 -1.53 -21.94 28.90
CA SER A 151 -1.49 -22.72 27.66
C SER A 151 -1.55 -21.81 26.44
N ILE A 152 -0.76 -22.15 25.42
CA ILE A 152 -0.74 -21.45 24.14
C ILE A 152 -1.46 -22.30 23.11
N THR A 153 -2.47 -21.73 22.45
CA THR A 153 -3.18 -22.37 21.34
C THR A 153 -3.07 -21.55 20.07
N THR A 154 -2.95 -22.23 18.93
CA THR A 154 -3.00 -21.56 17.62
C THR A 154 -4.42 -21.08 17.35
N LYS A 155 -4.56 -19.80 17.06
CA LYS A 155 -5.83 -19.17 16.72
C LYS A 155 -6.16 -19.45 15.26
N THR A 156 -7.31 -20.05 15.00
CA THR A 156 -7.72 -20.46 13.65
C THR A 156 -8.40 -19.34 12.85
N SER A 157 -9.00 -18.36 13.52
CA SER A 157 -9.61 -17.20 12.86
C SER A 157 -9.55 -15.95 13.74
N PHE A 158 -9.28 -14.81 13.12
CA PHE A 158 -9.35 -13.51 13.77
C PHE A 158 -9.78 -12.44 12.78
N ILE A 159 -11.09 -12.24 12.67
CA ILE A 159 -11.69 -11.35 11.66
C ILE A 159 -11.73 -9.91 12.16
N ARG A 160 -11.12 -9.01 11.38
CA ARG A 160 -11.27 -7.57 11.53
C ARG A 160 -12.17 -7.04 10.42
N LYS A 161 -13.29 -6.43 10.78
CA LYS A 161 -14.20 -5.76 9.84
C LYS A 161 -13.84 -4.28 9.70
N LEU A 162 -13.89 -3.78 8.48
CA LEU A 162 -13.65 -2.37 8.16
C LEU A 162 -14.77 -1.84 7.25
N LYS A 163 -15.18 -0.60 7.51
CA LYS A 163 -16.11 0.23 6.73
C LYS A 163 -15.69 1.69 6.91
N PHE A 164 -15.81 2.49 5.86
CA PHE A 164 -15.47 3.92 5.86
C PHE A 164 -16.69 4.77 5.55
#